data_AF-A0A7V2N0N9-F1
#
_entry.id   AF-A0A7V2N0N9-F1
#
_cell.length_a   1.000
_cell.length_b   1.000
_cell.length_c   1.000
_cell.angle_alpha   90.00
_cell.angle_beta   90.00
_cell.angle_gamma   90.00
#
_symmetry.space_group_name_H-M   'P 1'
#
loop_
_entity.id
_entity.type
_entity.pdbx_description
1 polymer ?
#
loop_
_entity_poly.entity_id
_entity_poly.type
_entity_poly.pdbx_seq_one_letter_code
_entity_poly.pdbx_strand_id
1 'polypeptide(L)'
;MENEVKQILDFYKNNIISLYLYGSYAVNDQIEGISDYNFFLVLKNYHFSKELSLKFPPFIFTRDELFSSIDTFPIELLDIKERGLLLFGENILSDIEINESDLRDQIERELKEKLVNFRRILNTYDKHIPNFLFRTYKSLTPILRAILYLNKLDRPKKRIYIYYQISKHFDLDYHLFLKIEETIRNYSIENLNEFAFQFYEFLEKISKKYW
;
A
#
# COMPACT_ATOMS: atom_id res chain seq x y z
N MET A 1 4.68 10.97 -14.71
CA MET A 1 3.35 10.32 -14.82
C MET A 1 2.92 10.21 -16.27
N GLU A 2 2.63 11.32 -16.96
CA GLU A 2 2.09 11.32 -18.33
C GLU A 2 2.95 10.53 -19.32
N ASN A 3 4.28 10.70 -19.28
CA ASN A 3 5.18 9.92 -20.13
C ASN A 3 5.09 8.40 -19.89
N GLU A 4 4.93 7.98 -18.63
CA GLU A 4 4.80 6.56 -18.27
C GLU A 4 3.50 5.99 -18.80
N VAL A 5 2.39 6.71 -18.58
CA VAL A 5 1.06 6.35 -19.08
C VAL A 5 1.10 6.25 -20.60
N LYS A 6 1.66 7.24 -21.28
CA LYS A 6 1.81 7.22 -22.74
C LYS A 6 2.60 6.01 -23.22
N GLN A 7 3.73 5.69 -22.59
CA GLN A 7 4.53 4.51 -22.95
C GLN A 7 3.73 3.21 -22.78
N ILE A 8 2.98 3.06 -21.68
CA ILE A 8 2.11 1.90 -21.45
C ILE A 8 1.05 1.79 -22.54
N LEU A 9 0.35 2.89 -22.84
CA LEU A 9 -0.71 2.95 -23.86
C LEU A 9 -0.16 2.64 -25.26
N ASP A 10 0.98 3.24 -25.62
CA ASP A 10 1.60 3.07 -26.94
C ASP A 10 2.16 1.65 -27.13
N PHE A 11 2.67 1.02 -26.06
CA PHE A 11 3.22 -0.33 -26.11
C PHE A 11 2.12 -1.40 -26.19
N TYR A 12 1.15 -1.38 -25.28
CA TYR A 12 0.13 -2.44 -25.19
C TYR A 12 -1.10 -2.20 -26.08
N LYS A 13 -1.40 -0.95 -26.47
CA LYS A 13 -2.48 -0.58 -27.40
C LYS A 13 -3.80 -1.28 -27.06
N ASN A 14 -4.36 -2.03 -28.03
CA ASN A 14 -5.64 -2.72 -27.94
C ASN A 14 -5.63 -3.93 -26.97
N ASN A 15 -4.48 -4.28 -26.40
CA ASN A 15 -4.35 -5.33 -25.40
C ASN A 15 -4.73 -4.85 -23.98
N ILE A 16 -4.81 -3.54 -23.75
CA ILE A 16 -5.20 -2.97 -22.46
C ILE A 16 -6.72 -3.12 -22.27
N ILE A 17 -7.12 -3.67 -21.13
CA ILE A 17 -8.51 -3.68 -20.65
C ILE A 17 -8.73 -2.48 -19.72
N SER A 18 -7.83 -2.29 -18.76
CA SER A 18 -7.91 -1.20 -17.79
C SER A 18 -6.52 -0.77 -17.34
N LEU A 19 -6.34 0.53 -17.12
CA LEU A 19 -5.15 1.11 -16.48
C LEU A 19 -5.60 2.06 -15.38
N TYR A 20 -5.09 1.85 -14.16
CA TYR A 20 -5.35 2.69 -13.00
C TYR A 20 -4.06 3.29 -12.46
N LEU A 21 -4.14 4.52 -11.95
CA LEU A 21 -3.18 5.07 -10.99
C LEU A 21 -3.72 4.80 -9.59
N TYR A 22 -2.91 4.26 -8.69
CA TYR A 22 -3.28 4.06 -7.29
C TYR A 22 -2.18 4.54 -6.33
N GLY A 23 -2.44 4.39 -5.02
CA GLY A 23 -1.55 4.88 -3.98
C GLY A 23 -1.68 6.38 -3.74
N SER A 24 -0.61 7.01 -3.25
CA SER A 24 -0.67 8.38 -2.71
C SER A 24 -0.97 9.45 -3.77
N TYR A 25 -0.42 9.33 -4.98
CA TYR A 25 -0.73 10.27 -6.08
C TYR A 25 -2.18 10.21 -6.56
N ALA A 26 -2.87 9.08 -6.42
CA ALA A 26 -4.27 8.95 -6.81
C ALA A 26 -5.22 9.77 -5.92
N VAL A 27 -4.79 10.14 -4.72
CA VAL A 27 -5.61 10.87 -3.74
C VAL A 27 -4.98 12.16 -3.23
N ASN A 28 -3.95 12.67 -3.92
CA ASN A 28 -3.21 13.88 -3.52
C ASN A 28 -2.63 13.82 -2.10
N ASP A 29 -2.09 12.66 -1.72
CA ASP A 29 -1.47 12.39 -0.41
C ASP A 29 0.02 12.03 -0.53
N GLN A 30 0.63 12.36 -1.67
CA GLN A 30 2.05 12.14 -1.89
C GLN A 30 2.91 12.97 -0.94
N ILE A 31 4.08 12.42 -0.62
CA ILE A 31 5.23 13.20 -0.15
C ILE A 31 6.14 13.43 -1.36
N GLU A 32 6.38 14.69 -1.70
CA GLU A 32 7.26 15.09 -2.79
C GLU A 32 8.67 14.52 -2.62
N GLY A 33 9.28 14.09 -3.72
CA GLY A 33 10.61 13.46 -3.72
C GLY A 33 10.68 12.05 -3.11
N ILE A 34 9.59 11.57 -2.50
CA ILE A 34 9.59 10.32 -1.71
C ILE A 34 8.52 9.31 -2.17
N SER A 35 7.40 9.79 -2.68
CA SER A 35 6.33 8.93 -3.20
C SER A 35 6.57 8.60 -4.67
N ASP A 36 6.34 7.34 -5.01
CA ASP A 36 6.40 6.82 -6.37
C ASP A 36 4.99 6.72 -6.98
N TYR A 37 4.92 6.71 -8.31
CA TYR A 37 3.68 6.38 -9.00
C TYR A 37 3.45 4.87 -8.94
N ASN A 38 2.21 4.46 -8.69
CA ASN A 38 1.83 3.04 -8.70
C ASN A 38 0.74 2.84 -9.74
N PHE A 39 0.97 1.93 -10.67
CA PHE A 39 0.05 1.64 -11.75
C PHE A 39 -0.49 0.22 -11.62
N PHE A 40 -1.77 0.04 -11.88
CA PHE A 40 -2.41 -1.27 -11.96
C PHE A 40 -2.93 -1.45 -13.39
N LEU A 41 -2.49 -2.51 -14.05
CA LEU A 41 -2.73 -2.74 -15.48
C LEU A 41 -3.37 -4.10 -15.70
N VAL A 42 -4.53 -4.10 -16.33
CA VAL A 42 -5.23 -5.32 -16.74
C VAL A 42 -5.14 -5.46 -18.26
N LEU A 43 -4.66 -6.61 -18.72
CA LEU A 43 -4.45 -6.94 -20.12
C LEU A 43 -5.37 -8.08 -20.58
N LYS A 44 -5.58 -8.18 -21.90
CA LYS A 44 -6.23 -9.37 -22.48
C LYS A 44 -5.31 -10.58 -22.39
N ASN A 45 -4.03 -10.41 -22.76
CA ASN A 45 -2.98 -11.43 -22.64
C ASN A 45 -1.67 -10.78 -22.17
N TYR A 46 -0.90 -11.46 -21.32
CA TYR A 46 0.42 -11.00 -20.91
C TYR A 46 1.52 -11.79 -21.61
N HIS A 47 2.49 -11.07 -22.18
CA HIS A 47 3.74 -11.63 -22.68
C HIS A 47 4.90 -10.76 -22.21
N PHE A 48 5.95 -11.41 -21.71
CA PHE A 48 7.17 -10.71 -21.34
C PHE A 48 7.84 -10.08 -22.57
N SER A 49 8.28 -8.83 -22.44
CA SER A 49 9.07 -8.14 -23.46
C SER A 49 10.23 -7.40 -22.79
N LYS A 50 11.41 -7.49 -23.42
CA LYS A 50 12.60 -6.72 -23.01
C LYS A 50 12.59 -5.28 -23.55
N GLU A 51 11.69 -4.98 -24.49
CA GLU A 51 11.63 -3.68 -25.16
C GLU A 51 10.90 -2.62 -24.33
N LEU A 52 10.09 -3.06 -23.36
CA LEU A 52 9.39 -2.18 -22.43
C LEU A 52 10.20 -2.03 -21.15
N SER A 53 10.77 -0.84 -20.95
CA SER A 53 11.44 -0.45 -19.70
C SER A 53 10.68 0.71 -19.08
N LEU A 54 10.04 0.45 -17.95
CA LEU A 54 9.23 1.41 -17.20
C LEU A 54 9.96 1.81 -15.92
N LYS A 55 9.96 3.10 -15.61
CA LYS A 55 10.50 3.60 -14.33
C LYS A 55 9.62 3.17 -13.16
N PHE A 56 8.32 3.09 -13.40
CA PHE A 56 7.31 2.68 -12.42
C PHE A 56 6.51 1.50 -12.99
N PRO A 57 7.07 0.27 -12.94
CA PRO A 57 6.42 -0.88 -13.53
C PRO A 57 5.06 -1.14 -12.88
N PRO A 58 3.99 -1.36 -13.67
CA PRO A 58 2.66 -1.62 -13.13
C PRO A 58 2.59 -2.99 -12.45
N PHE A 59 1.63 -3.12 -11.54
CA PHE A 59 1.11 -4.42 -11.13
C PHE A 59 0.19 -4.95 -12.24
N ILE A 60 0.59 -6.03 -12.90
CA ILE A 60 -0.05 -6.52 -14.14
C ILE A 60 -0.81 -7.80 -13.87
N PHE A 61 -2.04 -7.88 -14.40
CA PHE A 61 -2.81 -9.12 -14.53
C PHE A 61 -3.39 -9.25 -15.93
N THR A 62 -3.62 -10.48 -16.39
CA THR A 62 -4.68 -10.73 -17.37
C THR A 62 -6.05 -10.69 -16.68
N ARG A 63 -7.14 -10.58 -17.46
CA ARG A 63 -8.49 -10.60 -16.91
C ARG A 63 -8.74 -11.84 -16.04
N ASP A 64 -8.40 -13.01 -16.54
CA ASP A 64 -8.68 -14.28 -15.85
C ASP A 64 -7.83 -14.43 -14.58
N GLU A 65 -6.56 -14.03 -14.62
CA GLU A 65 -5.69 -14.01 -13.44
C GLU A 65 -6.20 -13.03 -12.36
N LEU A 66 -6.72 -11.86 -12.76
CA LEU A 66 -7.29 -10.91 -11.80
C LEU A 66 -8.47 -11.54 -11.04
N PHE A 67 -9.43 -12.11 -11.75
CA PHE A 67 -10.63 -12.68 -11.11
C PHE A 67 -10.32 -13.93 -10.29
N SER A 68 -9.29 -14.71 -10.67
CA SER A 68 -8.86 -15.88 -9.91
C SER A 68 -7.95 -15.54 -8.71
N SER A 69 -7.51 -14.28 -8.57
CA SER A 69 -6.60 -13.86 -7.49
C SER A 69 -7.23 -12.88 -6.49
N ILE A 70 -8.57 -12.74 -6.50
CA ILE A 70 -9.29 -11.82 -5.60
C ILE A 70 -9.07 -12.19 -4.14
N ASP A 71 -9.04 -13.48 -3.84
CA ASP A 71 -8.78 -14.06 -2.51
C ASP A 71 -7.33 -13.84 -2.05
N THR A 72 -6.41 -13.70 -3.00
CA THR A 72 -4.97 -13.63 -2.74
C THR A 72 -4.47 -12.19 -2.54
N PHE A 73 -5.07 -11.23 -3.26
CA PHE A 73 -4.73 -9.80 -3.19
C PHE A 73 -5.90 -8.88 -2.73
N PRO A 74 -6.72 -9.27 -1.73
CA PRO A 74 -7.90 -8.50 -1.35
C PRO A 74 -7.56 -7.10 -0.82
N ILE A 75 -6.41 -6.90 -0.15
CA ILE A 75 -5.98 -5.57 0.34
C ILE A 75 -5.65 -4.64 -0.83
N GLU A 76 -4.87 -5.10 -1.81
CA GLU A 76 -4.48 -4.32 -2.98
C GLU A 76 -5.71 -3.95 -3.81
N LEU A 77 -6.56 -4.94 -4.10
CA LEU A 77 -7.76 -4.73 -4.90
C LEU A 77 -8.76 -3.80 -4.19
N LEU A 78 -8.91 -3.90 -2.87
CA LEU A 78 -9.72 -2.97 -2.10
C LEU A 78 -9.18 -1.54 -2.17
N ASP A 79 -7.87 -1.33 -1.98
CA ASP A 79 -7.28 0.01 -2.02
C ASP A 79 -7.38 0.63 -3.42
N ILE A 80 -7.15 -0.15 -4.48
CA ILE A 80 -7.29 0.32 -5.87
C ILE A 80 -8.77 0.58 -6.18
N LYS A 81 -9.70 -0.27 -5.76
CA LYS A 81 -11.15 -0.09 -6.00
C LYS A 81 -11.67 1.17 -5.32
N GLU A 82 -11.31 1.44 -4.07
CA GLU A 82 -11.83 2.60 -3.31
C GLU A 82 -11.16 3.93 -3.69
N ARG A 83 -9.90 3.89 -4.15
CA ARG A 83 -9.05 5.11 -4.25
C ARG A 83 -8.29 5.26 -5.55
N GLY A 84 -8.30 4.25 -6.42
CA GLY A 84 -7.66 4.29 -7.72
C GLY A 84 -8.35 5.28 -8.67
N LEU A 85 -7.55 5.92 -9.51
CA LEU A 85 -8.02 6.72 -10.64
C LEU A 85 -7.94 5.86 -11.90
N LEU A 86 -9.08 5.58 -12.52
CA LEU A 86 -9.11 4.94 -13.84
C LEU A 86 -8.56 5.93 -14.87
N LEU A 87 -7.44 5.58 -15.49
CA LEU A 87 -6.77 6.39 -16.50
C LEU A 87 -7.19 6.01 -17.92
N PHE A 88 -7.48 4.72 -18.16
CA PHE A 88 -7.87 4.21 -19.47
C PHE A 88 -8.66 2.90 -19.36
N GLY A 89 -9.61 2.69 -20.27
CA GLY A 89 -10.34 1.43 -20.42
C GLY A 89 -11.58 1.31 -19.55
N GLU A 90 -11.97 0.08 -19.25
CA GLU A 90 -13.19 -0.24 -18.48
C GLU A 90 -12.94 -0.21 -16.97
N ASN A 91 -13.95 0.12 -16.15
CA ASN A 91 -13.84 0.03 -14.69
C ASN A 91 -14.07 -1.41 -14.20
N ILE A 92 -13.19 -2.33 -14.55
CA ILE A 92 -13.31 -3.76 -14.23
C ILE A 92 -13.35 -4.07 -12.72
N LEU A 93 -12.81 -3.18 -11.88
CA LEU A 93 -12.80 -3.39 -10.42
C LEU A 93 -14.16 -3.12 -9.77
N SER A 94 -15.09 -2.45 -10.46
CA SER A 94 -16.43 -2.19 -9.94
C SER A 94 -17.20 -3.49 -9.61
N ASP A 95 -16.96 -4.54 -10.39
CA ASP A 95 -17.60 -5.86 -10.27
C ASP A 95 -16.94 -6.79 -9.23
N ILE A 96 -15.78 -6.43 -8.68
CA ILE A 96 -15.05 -7.29 -7.73
C ILE A 96 -15.66 -7.19 -6.33
N GLU A 97 -16.07 -8.31 -5.76
CA GLU A 97 -16.48 -8.39 -4.35
C GLU A 97 -15.32 -8.90 -3.49
N ILE A 98 -14.98 -8.15 -2.43
CA ILE A 98 -13.93 -8.52 -1.49
C ILE A 98 -14.57 -9.28 -0.34
N ASN A 99 -14.19 -10.54 -0.17
CA ASN A 99 -14.60 -11.36 0.96
C ASN A 99 -13.86 -10.92 2.24
N GLU A 100 -14.60 -10.70 3.33
CA GLU A 100 -14.04 -10.31 4.63
C GLU A 100 -13.12 -11.39 5.24
N SER A 101 -13.32 -12.68 4.94
CA SER A 101 -12.42 -13.76 5.40
C SER A 101 -11.05 -13.63 4.76
N ASP A 102 -11.00 -13.50 3.44
CA ASP A 102 -9.75 -13.43 2.69
C ASP A 102 -8.97 -12.16 3.05
N LEU A 103 -9.71 -11.05 3.23
CA LEU A 103 -9.14 -9.79 3.70
C LEU A 103 -8.54 -9.93 5.10
N ARG A 104 -9.21 -10.64 6.02
CA ARG A 104 -8.69 -10.91 7.37
C ARG A 104 -7.41 -11.75 7.31
N ASP A 105 -7.41 -12.80 6.50
CA ASP A 105 -6.27 -13.71 6.36
C ASP A 105 -5.03 -12.99 5.80
N GLN A 106 -5.21 -12.11 4.80
CA GLN A 106 -4.10 -11.30 4.29
C GLN A 106 -3.63 -10.27 5.32
N ILE A 107 -4.52 -9.59 6.06
CA ILE A 107 -4.14 -8.65 7.13
C ILE A 107 -3.28 -9.37 8.17
N GLU A 108 -3.72 -10.54 8.63
CA GLU A 108 -3.00 -11.32 9.63
C GLU A 108 -1.59 -11.68 9.14
N ARG A 109 -1.47 -12.21 7.92
CA ARG A 109 -0.19 -12.57 7.30
C ARG A 109 0.74 -11.35 7.22
N GLU A 110 0.26 -10.25 6.68
CA GLU A 110 1.04 -9.01 6.50
C GLU A 110 1.52 -8.42 7.83
N LEU A 111 0.65 -8.35 8.85
CA LEU A 111 1.02 -7.85 10.17
C LEU A 111 2.06 -8.74 10.84
N LYS A 112 1.88 -10.07 10.78
CA LYS A 112 2.81 -11.05 11.37
C LYS A 112 4.17 -10.99 10.69
N GLU A 113 4.21 -10.97 9.37
CA GLU A 113 5.46 -10.88 8.60
C GLU A 113 6.21 -9.58 8.92
N LYS A 114 5.53 -8.43 8.96
CA LYS A 114 6.15 -7.15 9.31
C LYS A 114 6.68 -7.18 10.74
N LEU A 115 5.92 -7.70 11.71
CA LEU A 115 6.35 -7.79 13.10
C LEU A 115 7.60 -8.68 13.27
N VAL A 116 7.62 -9.86 12.63
CA VAL A 116 8.77 -10.78 12.66
C VAL A 116 10.00 -10.12 12.04
N ASN A 117 9.84 -9.47 10.89
CA ASN A 117 10.95 -8.75 10.23
C ASN A 117 11.44 -7.55 11.05
N PHE A 118 10.53 -6.81 11.71
CA PHE A 118 10.89 -5.73 12.61
C PHE A 118 11.75 -6.24 13.77
N ARG A 119 11.36 -7.36 14.40
CA ARG A 119 12.14 -8.02 15.47
C ARG A 119 13.53 -8.42 15.00
N ARG A 120 13.65 -8.99 13.79
CA ARG A 120 14.95 -9.37 13.23
C ARG A 120 15.88 -8.17 13.13
N ILE A 121 15.37 -7.05 12.63
CA ILE A 121 16.15 -5.84 12.41
C ILE A 121 16.48 -5.11 13.73
N LEU A 122 15.59 -5.11 14.72
CA LEU A 122 15.89 -4.54 16.04
C LEU A 122 16.94 -5.33 16.83
N ASN A 123 17.05 -6.63 16.59
CA ASN A 123 18.10 -7.48 17.19
C ASN A 123 19.47 -7.30 16.51
N THR A 124 19.54 -6.51 15.44
CA THR A 124 20.79 -6.09 14.83
C THR A 124 20.97 -4.61 15.17
N TYR A 125 22.11 -4.19 15.75
CA TYR A 125 22.42 -2.76 15.94
C TYR A 125 22.71 -2.12 14.56
N ASP A 126 21.67 -2.05 13.74
CA ASP A 126 21.77 -1.91 12.29
C ASP A 126 21.34 -0.51 11.85
N LYS A 127 22.21 0.13 11.09
CA LYS A 127 21.94 1.37 10.34
C LYS A 127 20.77 1.26 9.37
N HIS A 128 20.25 0.06 9.12
CA HIS A 128 19.09 -0.16 8.25
C HIS A 128 17.74 0.00 8.95
N ILE A 129 17.68 0.14 10.28
CA ILE A 129 16.42 0.37 11.04
C ILE A 129 15.59 1.54 10.48
N PRO A 130 16.15 2.73 10.20
CA PRO A 130 15.33 3.88 9.80
C PRO A 130 14.68 3.68 8.43
N ASN A 131 15.43 3.11 7.49
CA ASN A 131 14.93 2.75 6.16
C ASN A 131 13.86 1.65 6.23
N PHE A 132 14.03 0.68 7.13
CA PHE A 132 13.02 -0.35 7.36
C PHE A 132 11.73 0.23 7.96
N LEU A 133 11.84 1.11 8.95
CA LEU A 133 10.70 1.79 9.56
C LEU A 133 9.96 2.61 8.50
N PHE A 134 10.68 3.39 7.70
CA PHE A 134 10.09 4.18 6.62
C PHE A 134 9.32 3.32 5.60
N ARG A 135 9.89 2.20 5.15
CA ARG A 135 9.23 1.25 4.24
C ARG A 135 8.01 0.59 4.89
N THR A 136 8.11 0.24 6.17
CA THR A 136 7.01 -0.33 6.94
C THR A 136 5.88 0.69 7.10
N TYR A 137 6.18 1.93 7.48
CA TYR A 137 5.21 3.02 7.59
C TYR A 137 4.41 3.25 6.29
N LYS A 138 5.10 3.23 5.13
CA LYS A 138 4.42 3.33 3.82
C LYS A 138 3.54 2.11 3.54
N SER A 139 4.11 0.90 3.59
CA SER A 139 3.41 -0.34 3.23
C SER A 139 2.30 -0.75 4.21
N LEU A 140 2.33 -0.26 5.44
CA LEU A 140 1.31 -0.54 6.45
C LEU A 140 -0.01 0.20 6.18
N THR A 141 0.03 1.32 5.45
CA THR A 141 -1.16 2.15 5.18
C THR A 141 -2.35 1.40 4.55
N PRO A 142 -2.19 0.65 3.45
CA PRO A 142 -3.30 -0.13 2.88
C PRO A 142 -3.80 -1.23 3.83
N ILE A 143 -2.93 -1.84 4.63
CA ILE A 143 -3.31 -2.84 5.63
C ILE A 143 -4.16 -2.19 6.73
N LEU A 144 -3.75 -1.04 7.25
CA LEU A 144 -4.53 -0.28 8.23
C LEU A 144 -5.90 0.12 7.68
N ARG A 145 -5.98 0.49 6.41
CA ARG A 145 -7.26 0.79 5.75
C ARG A 145 -8.15 -0.45 5.68
N ALA A 146 -7.59 -1.61 5.35
CA ALA A 146 -8.31 -2.88 5.36
C ALA A 146 -8.81 -3.25 6.78
N ILE A 147 -8.03 -2.96 7.83
CA ILE A 147 -8.48 -3.08 9.22
C ILE A 147 -9.70 -2.18 9.47
N LEU A 148 -9.65 -0.91 9.07
CA LEU A 148 -10.78 0.01 9.21
C LEU A 148 -12.00 -0.47 8.41
N TYR A 149 -11.81 -1.04 7.22
CA TYR A 149 -12.85 -1.65 6.41
C TYR A 149 -13.58 -2.77 7.16
N LEU A 150 -12.84 -3.76 7.68
CA LEU A 150 -13.40 -4.89 8.44
C LEU A 150 -14.13 -4.45 9.71
N ASN A 151 -13.69 -3.35 10.33
CA ASN A 151 -14.32 -2.82 11.53
C ASN A 151 -15.46 -1.82 11.22
N LYS A 152 -15.84 -1.64 9.94
CA LYS A 152 -16.89 -0.71 9.48
C LYS A 152 -16.65 0.73 9.95
N LEU A 153 -15.38 1.11 10.03
CA LEU A 153 -14.94 2.45 10.41
C LEU A 153 -14.72 3.33 9.18
N ASP A 154 -14.68 4.63 9.41
CA ASP A 154 -14.32 5.60 8.39
C ASP A 154 -12.90 5.32 7.85
N ARG A 155 -12.73 5.49 6.54
CA ARG A 155 -11.48 5.21 5.80
C ARG A 155 -10.99 6.48 5.10
N PRO A 156 -10.41 7.45 5.84
CA PRO A 156 -9.91 8.68 5.27
C PRO A 156 -8.94 8.46 4.10
N LYS A 157 -9.01 9.29 3.06
CA LYS A 157 -8.11 9.15 1.90
C LYS A 157 -6.64 9.41 2.27
N LYS A 158 -6.37 10.35 3.18
CA LYS A 158 -5.02 10.71 3.61
C LYS A 158 -4.47 9.75 4.67
N ARG A 159 -3.21 9.33 4.51
CA ARG A 159 -2.50 8.38 5.38
C ARG A 159 -2.49 8.83 6.83
N ILE A 160 -2.19 10.09 7.08
CA ILE A 160 -2.07 10.60 8.45
C ILE A 160 -3.39 10.45 9.22
N TYR A 161 -4.54 10.52 8.54
CA TYR A 161 -5.84 10.28 9.16
C TYR A 161 -6.20 8.80 9.30
N ILE A 162 -5.61 7.91 8.49
CA ILE A 162 -5.71 6.46 8.71
C ILE A 162 -5.01 6.07 10.01
N TYR A 163 -3.79 6.58 10.23
CA TYR A 163 -3.09 6.38 11.49
C TYR A 163 -3.86 6.97 12.68
N TYR A 164 -4.53 8.12 12.52
CA TYR A 164 -5.40 8.66 13.56
C TYR A 164 -6.56 7.73 13.91
N GLN A 165 -7.28 7.22 12.91
CA GLN A 165 -8.42 6.33 13.14
C GLN A 165 -7.99 5.01 13.78
N ILE A 166 -6.86 4.43 13.35
CA ILE A 166 -6.30 3.23 13.96
C ILE A 166 -5.85 3.50 15.39
N SER A 167 -5.09 4.56 15.63
CA SER A 167 -4.65 4.92 16.98
C SER A 167 -5.84 5.10 17.93
N LYS A 168 -6.92 5.76 17.47
CA LYS A 168 -8.15 5.88 18.24
C LYS A 168 -8.84 4.53 18.50
N HIS A 169 -8.92 3.66 17.48
CA HIS A 169 -9.57 2.34 17.60
C HIS A 169 -8.84 1.40 18.56
N PHE A 170 -7.52 1.54 18.67
CA PHE A 170 -6.66 0.66 19.48
C PHE A 170 -6.14 1.33 20.77
N ASP A 171 -6.60 2.53 21.11
CA ASP A 171 -6.13 3.32 22.27
C ASP A 171 -4.60 3.51 22.29
N LEU A 172 -4.07 4.00 21.17
CA LEU A 172 -2.64 4.23 20.93
C LEU A 172 -2.35 5.72 20.75
N ASP A 173 -1.10 6.13 21.03
CA ASP A 173 -0.68 7.50 20.78
C ASP A 173 -0.55 7.77 19.27
N TYR A 174 -1.38 8.69 18.78
CA TYR A 174 -1.34 9.15 17.40
C TYR A 174 -0.19 10.14 17.13
N HIS A 175 0.29 10.87 18.14
CA HIS A 175 1.32 11.90 17.96
C HIS A 175 2.64 11.33 17.44
N LEU A 176 2.91 10.04 17.70
CA LEU A 176 3.99 9.28 17.08
C LEU A 176 4.01 9.45 15.54
N PHE A 177 2.86 9.33 14.88
CA PHE A 177 2.77 9.37 13.42
C PHE A 177 2.86 10.78 12.85
N LEU A 178 2.42 11.79 13.61
CA LEU A 178 2.66 13.19 13.27
C LEU A 178 4.16 13.48 13.25
N LYS A 179 4.89 13.03 14.28
CA LYS A 179 6.35 13.18 14.37
C LYS A 179 7.07 12.41 13.25
N ILE A 180 6.69 11.15 13.00
CA ILE A 180 7.27 10.37 11.88
C ILE A 180 7.05 11.09 10.55
N GLU A 181 5.85 11.62 10.28
CA GLU A 181 5.59 12.32 9.03
C GLU A 181 6.33 13.65 8.92
N GLU A 182 6.46 14.39 10.02
CA GLU A 182 7.31 15.58 10.12
C GLU A 182 8.78 15.25 9.82
N THR A 183 9.32 14.19 10.43
CA THR A 183 10.68 13.69 10.19
C THR A 183 10.91 13.33 8.73
N ILE A 184 9.98 12.62 8.09
CA ILE A 184 10.08 12.24 6.68
C ILE A 184 10.05 13.48 5.76
N ARG A 185 9.28 14.51 6.12
CA ARG A 185 9.10 15.71 5.27
C ARG A 185 10.23 16.72 5.43
N ASN A 186 10.71 16.91 6.66
CA ASN A 186 11.56 18.05 7.01
C ASN A 186 12.98 17.65 7.42
N TYR A 187 13.24 16.36 7.65
CA TYR A 187 14.50 15.84 8.17
C TYR A 187 14.98 14.63 7.37
N SER A 188 16.03 13.95 7.84
CA SER A 188 16.55 12.73 7.22
C SER A 188 15.75 11.50 7.66
N ILE A 189 15.60 10.53 6.76
CA ILE A 189 15.06 9.19 7.08
C ILE A 189 15.83 8.56 8.24
N GLU A 190 17.13 8.83 8.37
CA GLU A 190 17.97 8.32 9.46
C GLU A 190 17.48 8.74 10.86
N ASN A 191 16.83 9.91 10.97
CA ASN A 191 16.25 10.37 12.23
C ASN A 191 15.09 9.50 12.72
N LEU A 192 14.48 8.67 11.85
CA LEU A 192 13.40 7.77 12.26
C LEU A 192 13.83 6.71 13.28
N ASN A 193 15.13 6.50 13.49
CA ASN A 193 15.63 5.57 14.51
C ASN A 193 15.05 5.88 15.91
N GLU A 194 14.81 7.15 16.22
CA GLU A 194 14.29 7.56 17.53
C GLU A 194 12.87 7.01 17.82
N PHE A 195 12.12 6.69 16.76
CA PHE A 195 10.75 6.16 16.85
C PHE A 195 10.68 4.63 16.78
N ALA A 196 11.81 3.94 16.59
CA ALA A 196 11.81 2.51 16.28
C ALA A 196 11.10 1.67 17.35
N PHE A 197 11.35 1.96 18.63
CA PHE A 197 10.71 1.25 19.73
C PHE A 197 9.20 1.52 19.80
N GLN A 198 8.77 2.78 19.74
CA GLN A 198 7.35 3.15 19.78
C GLN A 198 6.58 2.59 18.57
N PHE A 199 7.19 2.61 17.40
CA PHE A 199 6.60 2.03 16.19
C PHE A 199 6.48 0.50 16.29
N TYR A 200 7.49 -0.17 16.87
CA TYR A 200 7.41 -1.60 17.17
C TYR A 200 6.28 -1.92 18.14
N GLU A 201 6.14 -1.19 19.25
CA GLU A 201 5.05 -1.38 20.20
C GLU A 201 3.67 -1.17 19.56
N PHE A 202 3.54 -0.17 18.70
CA PHE A 202 2.34 0.03 17.89
C PHE A 202 2.03 -1.20 17.03
N LEU A 203 3.01 -1.67 16.25
CA LEU A 203 2.84 -2.82 15.36
C LEU A 203 2.51 -4.09 16.14
N GLU A 204 3.14 -4.31 17.29
CA GLU A 204 2.87 -5.46 18.16
C GLU A 204 1.43 -5.41 18.71
N LYS A 205 0.98 -4.24 19.19
CA LYS A 205 -0.38 -4.08 19.74
C LYS A 205 -1.46 -4.33 18.69
N ILE A 206 -1.33 -3.76 17.48
CA ILE A 206 -2.32 -4.02 16.42
C ILE A 206 -2.28 -5.46 15.95
N SER A 207 -1.09 -6.08 15.92
CA SER A 207 -0.93 -7.46 15.49
C SER A 207 -1.64 -8.42 16.44
N LYS A 208 -1.51 -8.25 17.77
CA LYS A 208 -2.10 -9.16 18.78
C LYS A 208 -3.62 -9.39 18.65
N LYS A 209 -4.36 -8.51 17.97
CA LYS A 209 -5.81 -8.68 17.70
C LYS A 209 -6.11 -9.66 16.56
N TYR A 210 -5.08 -9.99 15.77
CA TYR A 210 -5.09 -10.93 14.64
C TYR A 210 -4.20 -12.14 14.94
N TRP A 211 -3.96 -12.47 16.22
CA TRP A 211 -3.25 -13.66 16.66
C TRP A 211 -4.19 -14.60 17.39
#